data_AF-A0A959WFU1-F1
#
_entry.id   AF-A0A959WFU1-F1
#
_cell.length_a   1.000
_cell.length_b   1.000
_cell.length_c   1.000
_cell.angle_alpha   90.00
_cell.angle_beta   90.00
_cell.angle_gamma   90.00
#
_symmetry.space_group_name_H-M   'P 1'
#
loop_
_entity.id
_entity.type
_entity.pdbx_description
1 polymer ?
#
loop_
_entity_poly.entity_id
_entity_poly.type
_entity_poly.pdbx_seq_one_letter_code
_entity_poly.pdbx_strand_id
1 'polypeptide(L)'
;MWADTEIRRDLIRGWRDEAVALWRELYREPPELDPEDDPDDESWRFWWMAREETQVEIAISAMDVGLAREIDDACWRSLAEVRILDRRGDVNGIAEILERACSIDDPLLRGKTLSGICLGVKTPATARDLGLLGHAISIPASCEEQQEAIFHLVSMLNERQLWRWVNPPRAGHQWLMYAEASGDRQAARYALEIALFDSNRQLIRRTMQMIARTGDLELNEWAFRRMFGHMKDEERGVCFALLGRGPLGKWATEFAHSTARSMLRLDESFASNVLSRVFGDWRFCGYARDNVLAELAVVRRDPSLTEEMEAPRIPELTCARIAIETGDPGPIRALENYRDRASGLAALGYRSHDERLLLEACQQFDGEEKDRKYLYCLGSLIDVASNPPVRPLPDQIPIETWPAPGLQMSLPIEN
;
A
#
# COMPACT_ATOMS: atom_id res chain seq x y z
N MET A 1 -18.16 -23.23 0.66
CA MET A 1 -16.80 -23.52 1.15
C MET A 1 -16.32 -24.70 0.34
N TRP A 2 -15.69 -24.44 -0.81
CA TRP A 2 -15.25 -25.49 -1.71
C TRP A 2 -14.01 -26.11 -1.06
N ALA A 3 -14.18 -27.30 -0.49
CA ALA A 3 -13.05 -28.09 -0.02
C ALA A 3 -12.03 -28.24 -1.16
N ASP A 4 -10.76 -28.30 -0.79
CA ASP A 4 -9.59 -28.49 -1.66
C ASP A 4 -9.81 -29.65 -2.66
N THR A 5 -10.35 -29.30 -3.83
CA THR A 5 -10.82 -30.22 -4.86
C THR A 5 -10.17 -29.82 -6.16
N GLU A 6 -9.94 -30.81 -7.03
CA GLU A 6 -9.43 -30.64 -8.39
C GLU A 6 -10.14 -29.50 -9.14
N ILE A 7 -11.46 -29.37 -8.94
CA ILE A 7 -12.29 -28.29 -9.49
C ILE A 7 -11.81 -26.89 -9.07
N ARG A 8 -11.41 -26.69 -7.80
CA ARG A 8 -10.89 -25.40 -7.33
C ARG A 8 -9.56 -25.06 -8.02
N ARG A 9 -8.70 -26.06 -8.22
CA ARG A 9 -7.43 -25.87 -8.93
C ARG A 9 -7.65 -25.52 -10.40
N ASP A 10 -8.60 -26.18 -11.05
CA ASP A 10 -8.96 -25.88 -12.44
C ASP A 10 -9.56 -24.49 -12.60
N LEU A 11 -10.41 -24.05 -11.66
CA LEU A 11 -10.94 -22.67 -11.65
C LEU A 11 -9.83 -21.64 -11.51
N ILE A 12 -8.94 -21.80 -10.53
CA ILE A 12 -7.80 -20.89 -10.31
C ILE A 12 -6.90 -20.87 -11.55
N ARG A 13 -6.66 -22.03 -12.17
CA ARG A 13 -5.88 -22.13 -13.41
C ARG A 13 -6.54 -21.36 -14.55
N GLY A 14 -7.86 -21.50 -14.70
CA GLY A 14 -8.65 -20.75 -15.68
C GLY A 14 -8.54 -19.24 -15.48
N TRP A 15 -8.72 -18.76 -14.25
CA TRP A 15 -8.56 -17.35 -13.91
C TRP A 15 -7.14 -16.83 -14.17
N ARG A 16 -6.11 -17.63 -13.83
CA ARG A 16 -4.72 -17.30 -14.15
C ARG A 16 -4.52 -17.16 -15.66
N ASP A 17 -4.98 -18.12 -16.45
CA ASP A 17 -4.81 -18.10 -17.90
C ASP A 17 -5.50 -16.90 -18.54
N GLU A 18 -6.68 -16.54 -18.02
CA GLU A 18 -7.38 -15.32 -18.39
C GLU A 18 -6.59 -14.06 -18.01
N ALA A 19 -6.04 -13.98 -16.80
CA ALA A 19 -5.24 -12.84 -16.35
C ALA A 19 -3.97 -12.67 -17.20
N VAL A 20 -3.28 -13.76 -17.54
CA VAL A 20 -2.09 -13.74 -18.40
C VAL A 20 -2.44 -13.30 -19.82
N ALA A 21 -3.54 -13.81 -20.38
CA ALA A 21 -4.00 -13.40 -21.71
C ALA A 21 -4.30 -11.90 -21.75
N LEU A 22 -5.05 -11.39 -20.75
CA LEU A 22 -5.38 -9.97 -20.67
C LEU A 22 -4.15 -9.09 -20.43
N TRP A 23 -3.22 -9.51 -19.57
CA TRP A 23 -1.95 -8.79 -19.39
C TRP A 23 -1.17 -8.66 -20.70
N ARG A 24 -1.06 -9.75 -21.47
CA ARG A 24 -0.39 -9.73 -22.79
C ARG A 24 -1.09 -8.79 -23.77
N GLU A 25 -2.41 -8.69 -23.70
CA GLU A 25 -3.19 -7.76 -24.53
C GLU A 25 -2.96 -6.30 -24.11
N LEU A 26 -3.10 -5.99 -22.81
CA LEU A 26 -2.96 -4.63 -22.27
C LEU A 26 -1.55 -4.04 -22.38
N TYR A 27 -0.54 -4.90 -22.44
CA TYR A 27 0.87 -4.52 -22.54
C TYR A 27 1.55 -5.09 -23.79
N ARG A 28 0.77 -5.26 -24.87
CA ARG A 28 1.30 -5.73 -26.16
C ARG A 28 2.27 -4.72 -26.79
N GLU A 29 1.89 -3.45 -26.78
CA GLU A 29 2.64 -2.34 -27.38
C GLU A 29 2.72 -1.18 -26.38
N PRO A 30 3.84 -0.44 -26.34
CA PRO A 30 3.92 0.79 -25.58
C PRO A 30 2.93 1.82 -26.17
N PRO A 31 2.40 2.75 -25.35
CA PRO A 31 1.53 3.81 -25.84
C PRO A 31 2.25 4.64 -26.92
N GLU A 32 1.50 5.05 -27.95
CA GLU A 32 2.00 6.01 -28.94
C GLU A 32 2.37 7.32 -28.22
N LEU A 33 3.61 7.76 -28.38
CA LEU A 33 4.08 9.05 -27.85
C LEU A 33 3.64 10.16 -28.79
N ASP A 34 3.06 11.24 -28.26
CA ASP A 34 2.82 12.46 -29.04
C ASP A 34 4.19 13.03 -29.46
N PRO A 35 4.45 13.26 -30.76
CA PRO A 35 5.72 13.83 -31.21
C PRO A 35 6.01 15.25 -30.69
N GLU A 36 5.03 15.96 -30.10
CA GLU A 36 5.25 17.25 -29.42
C GLU A 36 5.59 17.13 -27.93
N ASP A 37 5.30 15.99 -27.29
CA ASP A 37 5.85 15.66 -25.98
C ASP A 37 7.30 15.20 -26.19
N ASP A 38 8.26 15.79 -25.46
CA ASP A 38 9.64 15.28 -25.47
C ASP A 38 9.54 13.77 -25.23
N PRO A 39 10.07 12.91 -26.12
CA PRO A 39 10.07 11.46 -25.95
C PRO A 39 11.06 11.10 -24.83
N ASP A 40 10.82 11.63 -23.64
CA ASP A 40 11.55 11.37 -22.44
C ASP A 40 11.34 9.90 -22.08
N ASP A 41 12.48 9.24 -21.90
CA ASP A 41 12.71 7.90 -21.35
C ASP A 41 11.70 7.48 -20.26
N GLU A 42 11.16 8.45 -19.51
CA GLU A 42 10.19 8.25 -18.43
C GLU A 42 8.89 7.55 -18.85
N SER A 43 8.19 7.97 -19.91
CA SER A 43 6.90 7.36 -20.29
C SER A 43 7.07 5.90 -20.72
N TRP A 44 8.15 5.62 -21.45
CA TRP A 44 8.52 4.27 -21.86
C TRP A 44 8.94 3.42 -20.65
N ARG A 45 9.75 3.99 -19.75
CA ARG A 45 10.18 3.36 -18.50
C ARG A 45 8.99 3.05 -17.59
N PHE A 46 8.03 3.96 -17.43
CA PHE A 46 6.81 3.74 -16.63
C PHE A 46 5.95 2.63 -17.21
N TRP A 47 5.80 2.58 -18.54
CA TRP A 47 5.11 1.48 -19.19
C TRP A 47 5.80 0.14 -18.96
N TRP A 48 7.13 0.09 -19.12
CA TRP A 48 7.93 -1.12 -18.92
C TRP A 48 7.83 -1.61 -17.47
N MET A 49 7.99 -0.71 -16.50
CA MET A 49 7.84 -1.04 -15.08
C MET A 49 6.44 -1.58 -14.78
N ALA A 50 5.38 -0.91 -15.25
CA ALA A 50 4.01 -1.37 -15.02
C ALA A 50 3.73 -2.75 -15.66
N ARG A 51 4.32 -3.02 -16.84
CA ARG A 51 4.21 -4.32 -17.51
C ARG A 51 4.83 -5.43 -16.68
N GLU A 52 6.08 -5.27 -16.22
CA GLU A 52 6.76 -6.28 -15.41
C GLU A 52 6.06 -6.46 -14.05
N GLU A 53 5.47 -5.40 -13.50
CA GLU A 53 4.96 -5.38 -12.11
C GLU A 53 3.67 -6.18 -12.06
N THR A 54 2.84 -5.94 -13.07
CA THR A 54 1.63 -6.72 -13.33
C THR A 54 1.96 -8.20 -13.53
N GLN A 55 3.03 -8.55 -14.24
CA GLN A 55 3.44 -9.95 -14.42
C GLN A 55 3.88 -10.59 -13.09
N VAL A 56 4.70 -9.88 -12.30
CA VAL A 56 5.12 -10.29 -10.95
C VAL A 56 3.90 -10.56 -10.07
N GLU A 57 2.93 -9.64 -10.05
CA GLU A 57 1.70 -9.76 -9.27
C GLU A 57 0.88 -10.98 -9.67
N ILE A 58 0.69 -11.21 -10.98
CA ILE A 58 -0.07 -12.37 -11.48
C ILE A 58 0.65 -13.66 -11.07
N ALA A 59 1.97 -13.74 -11.26
CA ALA A 59 2.76 -14.92 -10.90
C ALA A 59 2.66 -15.24 -9.41
N ILE A 60 2.82 -14.23 -8.55
CA ILE A 60 2.72 -14.37 -7.10
C ILE A 60 1.31 -14.77 -6.67
N SER A 61 0.29 -14.10 -7.19
CA SER A 61 -1.12 -14.34 -6.85
C SER A 61 -1.53 -15.76 -7.24
N ALA A 62 -1.15 -16.20 -8.45
CA ALA A 62 -1.44 -17.54 -8.97
C ALA A 62 -0.52 -18.63 -8.43
N MET A 63 0.49 -18.26 -7.61
CA MET A 63 1.51 -19.18 -7.11
C MET A 63 2.25 -19.94 -8.24
N ASP A 64 2.48 -19.26 -9.38
CA ASP A 64 3.03 -19.84 -10.61
C ASP A 64 4.51 -19.47 -10.80
N VAL A 65 5.39 -20.40 -10.40
CA VAL A 65 6.86 -20.25 -10.56
C VAL A 65 7.27 -20.25 -12.02
N GLY A 66 6.50 -20.90 -12.91
CA GLY A 66 6.79 -20.90 -14.35
C GLY A 66 6.64 -19.50 -14.93
N LEU A 67 5.53 -18.83 -14.62
CA LEU A 67 5.29 -17.45 -15.02
C LEU A 67 6.30 -16.48 -14.40
N ALA A 68 6.71 -16.71 -13.14
CA ALA A 68 7.76 -15.93 -12.50
C ALA A 68 9.09 -16.00 -13.28
N ARG A 69 9.46 -17.19 -13.78
CA ARG A 69 10.71 -17.39 -14.54
C ARG A 69 10.72 -16.70 -15.91
N GLU A 70 9.56 -16.39 -16.47
CA GLU A 70 9.41 -15.63 -17.72
C GLU A 70 9.69 -14.13 -17.55
N ILE A 71 9.81 -13.61 -16.32
CA ILE A 71 10.14 -12.20 -16.07
C ILE A 71 11.58 -11.94 -16.50
N ASP A 72 11.86 -10.82 -17.17
CA ASP A 72 13.19 -10.49 -17.72
C ASP A 72 14.15 -9.94 -16.67
N ASP A 73 13.71 -8.98 -15.83
CA ASP A 73 14.57 -8.44 -14.77
C ASP A 73 14.87 -9.48 -13.68
N ALA A 74 16.16 -9.64 -13.35
CA ALA A 74 16.64 -10.66 -12.41
C ALA A 74 16.20 -10.42 -10.96
N CYS A 75 16.06 -9.16 -10.54
CA CYS A 75 15.56 -8.82 -9.22
C CYS A 75 14.08 -9.20 -9.13
N TRP A 76 13.29 -8.83 -10.12
CA TRP A 76 11.83 -9.06 -10.14
C TRP A 76 11.48 -10.55 -10.29
N ARG A 77 12.22 -11.26 -11.15
CA ARG A 77 12.15 -12.72 -11.27
C ARG A 77 12.41 -13.40 -9.93
N SER A 78 13.54 -13.08 -9.28
CA SER A 78 13.93 -13.71 -8.02
C SER A 78 12.97 -13.35 -6.88
N LEU A 79 12.47 -12.11 -6.85
CA LEU A 79 11.44 -11.67 -5.91
C LEU A 79 10.18 -12.51 -6.06
N ALA A 80 9.67 -12.68 -7.28
CA ALA A 80 8.47 -13.47 -7.54
C ALA A 80 8.67 -14.95 -7.17
N GLU A 81 9.75 -15.58 -7.63
CA GLU A 81 10.06 -16.98 -7.30
C GLU A 81 10.15 -17.19 -5.78
N VAL A 82 10.92 -16.35 -5.08
CA VAL A 82 11.09 -16.47 -3.63
C VAL A 82 9.82 -16.16 -2.87
N ARG A 83 9.02 -15.19 -3.29
CA ARG A 83 7.74 -14.87 -2.63
C ARG A 83 6.76 -16.05 -2.72
N ILE A 84 6.73 -16.75 -3.84
CA ILE A 84 5.91 -17.96 -4.02
C ILE A 84 6.42 -19.09 -3.12
N LEU A 85 7.73 -19.32 -3.06
CA LEU A 85 8.30 -20.36 -2.21
C LEU A 85 8.14 -20.06 -0.71
N ASP A 86 8.30 -18.79 -0.31
CA ASP A 86 8.11 -18.36 1.09
C ASP A 86 6.65 -18.55 1.52
N ARG A 87 5.68 -18.23 0.65
CA ARG A 87 4.26 -18.54 0.86
C ARG A 87 3.98 -20.03 1.00
N ARG A 88 4.73 -20.89 0.30
CA ARG A 88 4.65 -22.36 0.43
C ARG A 88 5.36 -22.90 1.68
N GLY A 89 6.15 -22.08 2.37
CA GLY A 89 7.05 -22.53 3.44
C GLY A 89 8.23 -23.36 2.94
N ASP A 90 8.59 -23.26 1.65
CA ASP A 90 9.69 -24.02 1.04
C ASP A 90 11.03 -23.30 1.23
N VAL A 91 11.55 -23.36 2.47
CA VAL A 91 12.82 -22.74 2.84
C VAL A 91 14.01 -23.35 2.06
N ASN A 92 13.97 -24.64 1.77
CA ASN A 92 15.02 -25.33 1.02
C ASN A 92 15.10 -24.82 -0.43
N GLY A 93 13.95 -24.66 -1.10
CA GLY A 93 13.91 -24.08 -2.44
C GLY A 93 14.46 -22.64 -2.47
N ILE A 94 14.18 -21.85 -1.43
CA ILE A 94 14.76 -20.49 -1.30
C ILE A 94 16.28 -20.58 -1.09
N ALA A 95 16.77 -21.51 -0.26
CA ALA A 95 18.19 -21.73 -0.05
C ALA A 95 18.92 -22.10 -1.36
N GLU A 96 18.34 -22.96 -2.18
CA GLU A 96 18.90 -23.32 -3.50
C GLU A 96 18.97 -22.12 -4.46
N ILE A 97 17.97 -21.23 -4.44
CA ILE A 97 18.02 -19.97 -5.22
C ILE A 97 19.14 -19.08 -4.69
N LEU A 98 19.28 -18.95 -3.36
CA LEU A 98 20.32 -18.15 -2.72
C LEU A 98 21.72 -18.66 -3.04
N GLU A 99 21.96 -19.96 -2.97
CA GLU A 99 23.24 -20.58 -3.35
C GLU A 99 23.60 -20.28 -4.80
N ARG A 100 22.64 -20.44 -5.72
CA ARG A 100 22.83 -20.10 -7.14
C ARG A 100 23.13 -18.61 -7.32
N ALA A 101 22.42 -17.73 -6.61
CA ALA A 101 22.67 -16.28 -6.67
C ALA A 101 24.09 -15.94 -6.20
N CYS A 102 24.56 -16.55 -5.09
CA CYS A 102 25.92 -16.36 -4.60
C CYS A 102 27.00 -16.83 -5.58
N SER A 103 26.70 -17.81 -6.44
CA SER A 103 27.61 -18.33 -7.47
C SER A 103 27.70 -17.48 -8.75
N ILE A 104 26.90 -16.41 -8.87
CA ILE A 104 26.95 -15.52 -10.05
C ILE A 104 28.25 -14.71 -10.03
N ASP A 105 29.00 -14.79 -11.13
CA ASP A 105 30.28 -14.09 -11.31
C ASP A 105 30.10 -12.59 -11.51
N ASP A 106 29.09 -12.18 -12.29
CA ASP A 106 28.78 -10.76 -12.50
C ASP A 106 28.25 -10.13 -11.20
N PRO A 107 29.00 -9.18 -10.60
CA PRO A 107 28.63 -8.60 -9.31
C PRO A 107 27.33 -7.78 -9.37
N LEU A 108 26.97 -7.19 -10.52
CA LEU A 108 25.75 -6.42 -10.69
C LEU A 108 24.54 -7.37 -10.78
N LEU A 109 24.64 -8.39 -11.63
CA LEU A 109 23.59 -9.40 -11.76
C LEU A 109 23.39 -10.18 -10.44
N ARG A 110 24.49 -10.52 -9.75
CA ARG A 110 24.45 -11.09 -8.41
C ARG A 110 23.74 -10.16 -7.43
N GLY A 111 24.09 -8.88 -7.42
CA GLY A 111 23.46 -7.87 -6.58
C GLY A 111 21.96 -7.80 -6.78
N LYS A 112 21.50 -7.67 -8.03
CA LYS A 112 20.08 -7.69 -8.40
C LYS A 112 19.35 -8.94 -7.93
N THR A 113 19.93 -10.11 -8.19
CA THR A 113 19.35 -11.41 -7.81
C THR A 113 19.22 -11.52 -6.29
N LEU A 114 20.27 -11.17 -5.54
CA LEU A 114 20.25 -11.17 -4.07
C LEU A 114 19.24 -10.16 -3.51
N SER A 115 19.13 -8.96 -4.09
CA SER A 115 18.11 -7.98 -3.71
C SER A 115 16.71 -8.54 -3.91
N GLY A 116 16.45 -9.18 -5.05
CA GLY A 116 15.17 -9.83 -5.33
C GLY A 116 14.82 -10.90 -4.29
N ILE A 117 15.77 -11.77 -3.93
CA ILE A 117 15.58 -12.78 -2.88
C ILE A 117 15.22 -12.12 -1.55
N CYS A 118 15.96 -11.08 -1.15
CA CYS A 118 15.70 -10.36 0.10
C CYS A 118 14.29 -9.75 0.12
N LEU A 119 13.89 -9.10 -0.98
CA LEU A 119 12.57 -8.48 -1.14
C LEU A 119 11.42 -9.51 -1.19
N GLY A 120 11.70 -10.70 -1.72
CA GLY A 120 10.75 -11.79 -1.89
C GLY A 120 10.36 -12.47 -0.57
N VAL A 121 11.29 -12.65 0.36
CA VAL A 121 11.00 -13.26 1.67
C VAL A 121 10.18 -12.30 2.53
N LYS A 122 9.02 -12.76 3.01
CA LYS A 122 8.15 -12.03 3.97
C LYS A 122 8.06 -12.70 5.33
N THR A 123 8.56 -13.93 5.48
CA THR A 123 8.59 -14.63 6.76
C THR A 123 9.86 -14.29 7.56
N PRO A 124 9.75 -13.67 8.75
CA PRO A 124 10.93 -13.31 9.55
C PRO A 124 11.81 -14.50 9.96
N ALA A 125 11.22 -15.69 10.16
CA ALA A 125 11.97 -16.90 10.49
C ALA A 125 12.88 -17.33 9.31
N THR A 126 12.32 -17.49 8.11
CA THR A 126 13.05 -17.77 6.87
C THR A 126 14.22 -16.81 6.67
N ALA A 127 14.00 -15.51 6.88
CA ALA A 127 15.04 -14.50 6.70
C ALA A 127 16.20 -14.63 7.69
N ARG A 128 15.93 -15.05 8.93
CA ARG A 128 16.95 -15.32 9.95
C ARG A 128 17.71 -16.61 9.63
N ASP A 129 16.99 -17.67 9.31
CA ASP A 129 17.57 -19.00 9.05
C ASP A 129 18.54 -18.95 7.86
N LEU A 130 18.20 -18.17 6.83
CA LEU A 130 19.04 -17.98 5.64
C LEU A 130 20.06 -16.84 5.77
N GLY A 131 20.10 -16.13 6.91
CA GLY A 131 21.06 -15.04 7.13
C GLY A 131 20.94 -13.89 6.12
N LEU A 132 19.73 -13.60 5.61
CA LEU A 132 19.54 -12.71 4.46
C LEU A 132 20.06 -11.28 4.67
N LEU A 133 20.04 -10.77 5.91
CA LEU A 133 20.58 -9.44 6.18
C LEU A 133 22.09 -9.37 5.90
N GLY A 134 22.83 -10.43 6.20
CA GLY A 134 24.26 -10.52 5.87
C GLY A 134 24.48 -10.50 4.36
N HIS A 135 23.64 -11.22 3.61
CA HIS A 135 23.67 -11.19 2.15
C HIS A 135 23.34 -9.81 1.58
N ALA A 136 22.29 -9.13 2.08
CA ALA A 136 21.93 -7.79 1.64
C ALA A 136 23.05 -6.76 1.89
N ILE A 137 23.71 -6.82 3.06
CA ILE A 137 24.86 -5.95 3.37
C ILE A 137 26.05 -6.23 2.43
N SER A 138 26.21 -7.46 1.96
CA SER A 138 27.30 -7.84 1.04
C SER A 138 27.11 -7.39 -0.41
N ILE A 139 25.91 -6.95 -0.79
CA ILE A 139 25.64 -6.44 -2.14
C ILE A 139 26.48 -5.15 -2.36
N PRO A 140 27.07 -4.93 -3.55
CA PRO A 140 27.79 -3.68 -3.81
C PRO A 140 26.87 -2.45 -3.65
N ALA A 141 27.36 -1.39 -3.00
CA ALA A 141 26.60 -0.14 -2.80
C ALA A 141 26.26 0.61 -4.10
N SER A 142 26.86 0.21 -5.22
CA SER A 142 26.50 0.68 -6.57
C SER A 142 25.23 0.02 -7.12
N CYS A 143 24.74 -1.04 -6.49
CA CYS A 143 23.46 -1.66 -6.84
C CYS A 143 22.34 -0.81 -6.22
N GLU A 144 21.46 -0.26 -7.06
CA GLU A 144 20.39 0.64 -6.62
C GLU A 144 19.44 -0.04 -5.60
N GLU A 145 19.24 -1.34 -5.74
CA GLU A 145 18.32 -2.15 -4.94
C GLU A 145 18.90 -2.59 -3.59
N GLN A 146 20.20 -2.37 -3.30
CA GLN A 146 20.81 -2.81 -2.04
C GLN A 146 20.07 -2.21 -0.83
N GLN A 147 19.91 -0.89 -0.84
CA GLN A 147 19.32 -0.20 0.30
C GLN A 147 17.85 -0.60 0.48
N GLU A 148 17.13 -0.91 -0.60
CA GLU A 148 15.77 -1.45 -0.53
C GLU A 148 15.74 -2.84 0.12
N ALA A 149 16.68 -3.71 -0.24
CA ALA A 149 16.80 -5.04 0.36
C ALA A 149 17.12 -4.97 1.86
N ILE A 150 18.11 -4.16 2.26
CA ILE A 150 18.43 -3.94 3.68
C ILE A 150 17.23 -3.34 4.41
N PHE A 151 16.63 -2.31 3.83
CA PHE A 151 15.48 -1.61 4.39
C PHE A 151 14.30 -2.57 4.62
N HIS A 152 13.95 -3.37 3.61
CA HIS A 152 12.87 -4.36 3.67
C HIS A 152 13.13 -5.39 4.78
N LEU A 153 14.34 -5.97 4.85
CA LEU A 153 14.68 -6.96 5.86
C LEU A 153 14.68 -6.39 7.28
N VAL A 154 15.26 -5.20 7.49
CA VAL A 154 15.27 -4.54 8.79
C VAL A 154 13.84 -4.22 9.26
N SER A 155 13.00 -3.73 8.35
CA SER A 155 11.59 -3.44 8.63
C SER A 155 10.80 -4.69 8.98
N MET A 156 10.99 -5.77 8.21
CA MET A 156 10.31 -7.04 8.42
C MET A 156 10.74 -7.73 9.73
N LEU A 157 12.04 -7.67 10.08
CA LEU A 157 12.55 -8.23 11.32
C LEU A 157 12.13 -7.41 12.55
N ASN A 158 11.89 -6.11 12.36
CA ASN A 158 11.41 -5.16 13.35
C ASN A 158 12.25 -5.12 14.65
N GLU A 159 13.58 -5.18 14.48
CA GLU A 159 14.54 -5.19 15.58
C GLU A 159 15.29 -3.86 15.65
N ARG A 160 15.15 -3.13 16.77
CA ARG A 160 15.70 -1.77 16.94
C ARG A 160 17.18 -1.66 16.60
N GLN A 161 17.97 -2.66 16.98
CA GLN A 161 19.43 -2.70 16.76
C GLN A 161 19.83 -2.83 15.29
N LEU A 162 18.97 -3.35 14.42
CA LEU A 162 19.30 -3.59 13.01
C LEU A 162 19.20 -2.32 12.18
N TRP A 163 18.45 -1.32 12.66
CA TRP A 163 18.28 -0.02 12.01
C TRP A 163 19.59 0.75 11.80
N ARG A 164 20.67 0.40 12.50
CA ARG A 164 22.03 0.94 12.26
C ARG A 164 22.59 0.62 10.86
N TRP A 165 22.06 -0.42 10.21
CA TRP A 165 22.50 -0.86 8.88
C TRP A 165 21.75 -0.17 7.75
N VAL A 166 20.63 0.49 8.07
CA VAL A 166 19.91 1.33 7.13
C VAL A 166 20.67 2.65 7.06
N ASN A 167 21.30 2.95 5.91
CA ASN A 167 21.89 4.27 5.74
C ASN A 167 20.79 5.33 5.89
N PRO A 168 21.06 6.46 6.57
CA PRO A 168 20.08 7.53 6.72
C PRO A 168 19.51 7.85 5.34
N PRO A 169 18.20 7.67 5.16
CA PRO A 169 17.67 7.59 3.82
C PRO A 169 17.82 8.87 3.00
N ARG A 170 18.04 8.74 1.68
CA ARG A 170 18.05 9.90 0.77
C ARG A 170 16.64 10.38 0.45
N ALA A 171 15.65 9.49 0.52
CA ALA A 171 14.27 9.76 0.16
C ALA A 171 13.36 9.80 1.40
N GLY A 172 12.40 10.71 1.41
CA GLY A 172 11.51 10.88 2.56
C GLY A 172 10.63 9.65 2.88
N HIS A 173 10.33 8.79 1.90
CA HIS A 173 9.56 7.55 2.13
C HIS A 173 10.30 6.56 3.03
N GLN A 174 11.61 6.45 2.87
CA GLN A 174 12.43 5.58 3.70
C GLN A 174 12.55 6.12 5.14
N TRP A 175 12.58 7.45 5.32
CA TRP A 175 12.52 8.08 6.65
C TRP A 175 11.20 7.83 7.36
N LEU A 176 10.09 7.91 6.63
CA LEU A 176 8.77 7.58 7.17
C LEU A 176 8.75 6.15 7.70
N MET A 177 9.17 5.18 6.91
CA MET A 177 9.11 3.78 7.33
C MET A 177 10.11 3.48 8.46
N TYR A 178 11.28 4.12 8.48
CA TYR A 178 12.19 4.09 9.63
C TYR A 178 11.48 4.61 10.90
N ALA A 179 10.76 5.73 10.80
CA ALA A 179 10.02 6.30 11.92
C ALA A 179 8.89 5.38 12.39
N GLU A 180 8.13 4.76 11.46
CA GLU A 180 7.07 3.80 11.76
C GLU A 180 7.58 2.61 12.59
N ALA A 181 8.75 2.07 12.23
CA ALA A 181 9.27 0.87 12.88
C ALA A 181 10.11 1.15 14.14
N SER A 182 10.87 2.24 14.16
CA SER A 182 11.71 2.59 15.32
C SER A 182 10.96 3.34 16.42
N GLY A 183 9.83 3.98 16.09
CA GLY A 183 9.16 4.95 16.95
C GLY A 183 9.99 6.22 17.19
N ASP A 184 11.04 6.46 16.39
CA ASP A 184 11.92 7.61 16.54
C ASP A 184 11.24 8.91 16.10
N ARG A 185 11.00 9.79 17.08
CA ARG A 185 10.38 11.10 16.88
C ARG A 185 11.20 11.99 15.94
N GLN A 186 12.53 11.92 15.95
CA GLN A 186 13.35 12.75 15.06
C GLN A 186 13.27 12.26 13.63
N ALA A 187 13.24 10.94 13.42
CA ALA A 187 13.01 10.39 12.10
C ALA A 187 11.62 10.79 11.54
N ALA A 188 10.59 10.80 12.38
CA ALA A 188 9.26 11.30 11.99
C ALA A 188 9.31 12.77 11.53
N ARG A 189 10.08 13.61 12.23
CA ARG A 189 10.28 15.02 11.86
C ARG A 189 11.00 15.14 10.52
N TYR A 190 12.13 14.44 10.35
CA TYR A 190 12.88 14.43 9.09
C TYR A 190 12.03 13.94 7.93
N ALA A 191 11.25 12.86 8.12
CA ALA A 191 10.34 12.35 7.11
C ALA A 191 9.35 13.43 6.64
N LEU A 192 8.77 14.19 7.59
CA LEU A 192 7.83 15.27 7.26
C LEU A 192 8.54 16.45 6.59
N GLU A 193 9.73 16.83 7.05
CA GLU A 193 10.48 17.95 6.48
C GLU A 193 10.91 17.68 5.04
N ILE A 194 11.40 16.48 4.73
CA ILE A 194 11.73 16.07 3.36
C ILE A 194 10.45 16.04 2.51
N ALA A 195 9.37 15.47 3.03
CA ALA A 195 8.10 15.43 2.31
C ALA A 195 7.56 16.83 1.95
N LEU A 196 7.71 17.79 2.88
CA LEU A 196 7.36 19.19 2.65
C LEU A 196 8.30 19.86 1.63
N PHE A 197 9.60 19.62 1.74
CA PHE A 197 10.59 20.16 0.81
C PHE A 197 10.34 19.67 -0.62
N ASP A 198 10.08 18.38 -0.80
CA ASP A 198 9.78 17.75 -2.09
C ASP A 198 8.36 18.05 -2.58
N SER A 199 7.54 18.75 -1.79
CA SER A 199 6.10 18.93 -2.05
C SER A 199 5.35 17.61 -2.30
N ASN A 200 5.84 16.51 -1.71
CA ASN A 200 5.30 15.18 -1.90
C ASN A 200 4.07 14.97 -1.00
N ARG A 201 2.90 15.34 -1.54
CA ARG A 201 1.60 15.26 -0.85
C ARG A 201 1.30 13.88 -0.24
N GLN A 202 1.60 12.81 -0.96
CA GLN A 202 1.36 11.44 -0.48
C GLN A 202 2.20 11.16 0.75
N LEU A 203 3.48 11.49 0.70
CA LEU A 203 4.40 11.27 1.80
C LEU A 203 4.03 12.14 3.01
N ILE A 204 3.69 13.42 2.81
CA ILE A 204 3.22 14.31 3.88
C ILE A 204 2.06 13.64 4.62
N ARG A 205 1.03 13.21 3.89
CA ARG A 205 -0.17 12.58 4.49
C ARG A 205 0.14 11.30 5.25
N ARG A 206 0.98 10.42 4.70
CA ARG A 206 1.38 9.19 5.40
C ARG A 206 2.14 9.50 6.68
N THR A 207 3.06 10.47 6.63
CA THR A 207 3.79 10.91 7.82
C THR A 207 2.86 11.53 8.87
N MET A 208 1.87 12.32 8.45
CA MET A 208 0.86 12.86 9.38
C MET A 208 0.01 11.78 10.03
N GLN A 209 -0.41 10.76 9.27
CA GLN A 209 -1.13 9.60 9.83
C GLN A 209 -0.30 8.84 10.84
N MET A 210 0.99 8.61 10.54
CA MET A 210 1.91 7.96 11.45
C MET A 210 2.09 8.80 12.73
N ILE A 211 2.36 10.10 12.60
CA ILE A 211 2.49 11.03 13.73
C ILE A 211 1.24 10.99 14.61
N ALA A 212 0.03 10.99 14.01
CA ALA A 212 -1.21 10.89 14.76
C ALA A 212 -1.29 9.58 15.59
N ARG A 213 -0.86 8.46 15.00
CA ARG A 213 -0.85 7.13 15.66
C ARG A 213 0.17 7.00 16.78
N THR A 214 1.23 7.81 16.81
CA THR A 214 2.24 7.74 17.88
C THR A 214 1.68 8.05 19.27
N GLY A 215 0.58 8.80 19.36
CA GLY A 215 0.07 9.32 20.62
C GLY A 215 0.97 10.39 21.27
N ASP A 216 2.02 10.85 20.59
CA ASP A 216 2.94 11.86 21.10
C ASP A 216 2.40 13.27 20.86
N LEU A 217 2.00 13.93 21.96
CA LEU A 217 1.44 15.28 21.93
C LEU A 217 2.44 16.31 21.39
N GLU A 218 3.70 16.26 21.78
CA GLU A 218 4.71 17.25 21.35
C GLU A 218 5.01 17.13 19.87
N LEU A 219 5.10 15.89 19.36
CA LEU A 219 5.27 15.64 17.93
C LEU A 219 4.03 16.05 17.13
N ASN A 220 2.83 15.80 17.66
CA ASN A 220 1.58 16.26 17.06
C ASN A 220 1.53 17.79 17.00
N GLU A 221 1.81 18.50 18.09
CA GLU A 221 1.86 19.97 18.12
C GLU A 221 2.91 20.55 17.17
N TRP A 222 4.10 19.93 17.10
CA TRP A 222 5.15 20.34 16.19
C TRP A 222 4.71 20.20 14.73
N ALA A 223 4.20 19.03 14.35
CA ALA A 223 3.72 18.76 12.99
C ALA A 223 2.58 19.72 12.64
N PHE A 224 1.67 19.92 13.59
CA PHE A 224 0.57 20.85 13.51
C PHE A 224 1.04 22.28 13.17
N ARG A 225 2.00 22.83 13.91
CA ARG A 225 2.58 24.17 13.65
C ARG A 225 3.32 24.22 12.33
N ARG A 226 4.03 23.15 11.96
CA ARG A 226 4.81 23.10 10.71
C ARG A 226 3.92 23.26 9.48
N MET A 227 2.73 22.67 9.49
CA MET A 227 1.76 22.76 8.39
C MET A 227 1.25 24.18 8.10
N PHE A 228 1.22 25.09 9.08
CA PHE A 228 0.83 26.48 8.84
C PHE A 228 1.85 27.26 7.99
N GLY A 229 3.12 26.88 8.06
CA GLY A 229 4.19 27.62 7.39
C GLY A 229 4.43 27.24 5.93
N HIS A 230 3.88 26.12 5.46
CA HIS A 230 4.36 25.48 4.22
C HIS A 230 3.28 25.11 3.21
N MET A 231 1.99 25.08 3.59
CA MET A 231 0.97 24.38 2.79
C MET A 231 -0.24 25.27 2.50
N LYS A 232 -0.86 25.06 1.33
CA LYS A 232 -2.13 25.71 0.97
C LYS A 232 -3.24 25.25 1.90
N ASP A 233 -4.30 26.04 2.03
CA ASP A 233 -5.36 25.78 3.00
C ASP A 233 -6.03 24.40 2.79
N GLU A 234 -6.17 23.92 1.54
CA GLU A 234 -6.75 22.60 1.21
C GLU A 234 -5.94 21.47 1.86
N GLU A 235 -4.65 21.42 1.56
CA GLU A 235 -3.77 20.34 2.03
C GLU A 235 -3.58 20.40 3.54
N ARG A 236 -3.62 21.61 4.10
CA ARG A 236 -3.57 21.84 5.54
C ARG A 236 -4.81 21.25 6.23
N GLY A 237 -6.01 21.50 5.68
CA GLY A 237 -7.26 20.92 6.18
C GLY A 237 -7.23 19.39 6.18
N VAL A 238 -6.73 18.78 5.09
CA VAL A 238 -6.58 17.32 4.98
C VAL A 238 -5.62 16.79 6.05
N CYS A 239 -4.46 17.43 6.21
CA CYS A 239 -3.48 16.99 7.21
C CYS A 239 -4.03 17.09 8.64
N PHE A 240 -4.91 18.06 8.92
CA PHE A 240 -5.58 18.16 10.21
C PHE A 240 -6.69 17.13 10.40
N ALA A 241 -7.42 16.76 9.35
CA ALA A 241 -8.32 15.61 9.42
C ALA A 241 -7.55 14.35 9.83
N LEU A 242 -6.34 14.14 9.29
CA LEU A 242 -5.48 12.99 9.64
C LEU A 242 -4.98 13.02 11.09
N LEU A 243 -4.57 14.19 11.59
CA LEU A 243 -4.21 14.38 13.01
C LEU A 243 -5.42 14.23 13.95
N GLY A 244 -6.64 14.23 13.42
CA GLY A 244 -7.88 13.95 14.16
C GLY A 244 -7.86 12.65 14.98
N ARG A 245 -6.97 11.71 14.63
CA ARG A 245 -6.77 10.44 15.34
C ARG A 245 -5.77 10.51 16.51
N GLY A 246 -5.04 11.61 16.62
CA GLY A 246 -4.00 11.82 17.62
C GLY A 246 -4.47 12.57 18.88
N PRO A 247 -3.54 12.91 19.78
CA PRO A 247 -3.83 13.60 21.05
C PRO A 247 -4.55 14.95 20.89
N LEU A 248 -4.39 15.62 19.74
CA LEU A 248 -5.05 16.89 19.41
C LEU A 248 -6.37 16.70 18.65
N GLY A 249 -6.94 15.49 18.67
CA GLY A 249 -7.96 15.05 17.71
C GLY A 249 -9.19 15.94 17.63
N LYS A 250 -9.71 16.43 18.76
CA LYS A 250 -10.87 17.32 18.80
C LYS A 250 -10.60 18.64 18.07
N TRP A 251 -9.48 19.28 18.40
CA TRP A 251 -9.09 20.56 17.82
C TRP A 251 -8.78 20.42 16.32
N ALA A 252 -8.02 19.39 15.95
CA ALA A 252 -7.66 19.12 14.56
C ALA A 252 -8.90 18.85 13.69
N THR A 253 -9.90 18.17 14.25
CA THR A 253 -11.20 17.92 13.60
C THR A 253 -11.99 19.21 13.39
N GLU A 254 -12.13 20.04 14.44
CA GLU A 254 -12.85 21.32 14.37
C GLU A 254 -12.20 22.25 13.33
N PHE A 255 -10.87 22.29 13.29
CA PHE A 255 -10.15 23.08 12.29
C PHE A 255 -10.37 22.53 10.88
N ALA A 256 -10.20 21.22 10.65
CA ALA A 256 -10.42 20.62 9.33
C ALA A 256 -11.83 20.91 8.81
N HIS A 257 -12.84 20.79 9.67
CA HIS A 257 -14.23 21.09 9.32
C HIS A 257 -14.43 22.59 9.00
N SER A 258 -13.85 23.49 9.78
CA SER A 258 -13.86 24.93 9.50
C SER A 258 -13.15 25.30 8.20
N THR A 259 -12.00 24.68 7.93
CA THR A 259 -11.27 24.87 6.67
C THR A 259 -12.15 24.45 5.50
N ALA A 260 -12.75 23.26 5.57
CA ALA A 260 -13.56 22.78 4.46
C ALA A 260 -14.74 23.70 4.12
N ARG A 261 -15.43 24.25 5.13
CA ARG A 261 -16.51 25.24 4.92
C ARG A 261 -16.06 26.53 4.27
N SER A 262 -14.80 26.91 4.44
CA SER A 262 -14.24 28.13 3.83
C SER A 262 -13.85 27.95 2.35
N MET A 263 -13.75 26.71 1.86
CA MET A 263 -13.19 26.37 0.55
C MET A 263 -14.24 26.05 -0.52
N LEU A 264 -15.36 26.78 -0.52
CA LEU A 264 -16.63 26.54 -1.24
C LEU A 264 -16.61 26.31 -2.78
N ARG A 265 -15.49 25.99 -3.45
CA ARG A 265 -15.47 25.66 -4.89
C ARG A 265 -14.33 24.71 -5.25
N LEU A 266 -14.64 23.45 -5.55
CA LEU A 266 -13.73 22.57 -6.31
C LEU A 266 -14.29 22.39 -7.72
N ASP A 267 -13.43 22.57 -8.72
CA ASP A 267 -13.72 22.61 -10.16
C ASP A 267 -14.00 21.22 -10.77
N GLU A 268 -14.92 21.14 -11.74
CA GLU A 268 -15.41 19.90 -12.38
C GLU A 268 -14.35 19.20 -13.25
N SER A 269 -13.33 19.93 -13.71
CA SER A 269 -12.20 19.38 -14.51
C SER A 269 -11.39 18.32 -13.76
N PHE A 270 -11.57 18.22 -12.44
CA PHE A 270 -10.87 17.31 -11.54
C PHE A 270 -11.41 15.86 -11.59
N ALA A 271 -12.65 15.63 -12.01
CA ALA A 271 -13.35 14.34 -11.90
C ALA A 271 -12.82 13.19 -12.79
N SER A 272 -12.02 13.49 -13.82
CA SER A 272 -11.54 12.51 -14.80
C SER A 272 -10.33 11.68 -14.31
N ASN A 273 -9.43 12.27 -13.52
CA ASN A 273 -8.18 11.62 -13.04
C ASN A 273 -8.33 10.78 -11.74
N VAL A 274 -9.57 10.62 -11.29
CA VAL A 274 -9.98 10.21 -9.95
C VAL A 274 -10.10 8.70 -9.81
N LEU A 275 -10.48 8.05 -10.90
CA LEU A 275 -11.08 6.72 -10.84
C LEU A 275 -10.07 5.57 -10.79
N SER A 276 -8.80 5.83 -11.14
CA SER A 276 -7.72 4.86 -11.01
C SER A 276 -7.13 4.79 -9.59
N ARG A 277 -7.41 5.80 -8.72
CA ARG A 277 -6.65 6.01 -7.46
C ARG A 277 -7.44 5.80 -6.17
N VAL A 278 -8.76 5.55 -6.20
CA VAL A 278 -9.60 5.44 -4.99
C VAL A 278 -9.52 4.06 -4.32
N PHE A 279 -9.31 3.02 -5.12
CA PHE A 279 -9.47 1.62 -4.68
C PHE A 279 -8.24 0.73 -4.91
N GLY A 280 -7.28 1.17 -5.75
CA GLY A 280 -6.02 0.46 -5.94
C GLY A 280 -5.05 0.85 -4.84
N ASP A 281 -4.64 -0.10 -4.00
CA ASP A 281 -3.49 0.11 -3.14
C ASP A 281 -2.24 -0.38 -3.88
N TRP A 282 -1.49 0.58 -4.40
CA TRP A 282 -0.03 0.49 -4.46
C TRP A 282 0.62 1.66 -3.68
N ARG A 283 -0.03 2.08 -2.57
CA ARG A 283 0.42 3.00 -1.50
C ARG A 283 -0.32 4.36 -1.41
N PHE A 284 -1.65 4.34 -1.27
CA PHE A 284 -2.52 5.46 -0.85
C PHE A 284 -3.21 6.35 -1.92
N CYS A 285 -4.52 6.08 -2.07
CA CYS A 285 -5.70 6.95 -2.21
C CYS A 285 -5.58 8.33 -2.90
N GLY A 286 -6.29 8.51 -4.01
CA GLY A 286 -6.33 9.78 -4.77
C GLY A 286 -7.71 10.41 -5.00
N TYR A 287 -8.66 10.39 -4.04
CA TYR A 287 -9.80 11.31 -4.17
C TYR A 287 -10.47 11.75 -2.88
N ALA A 288 -10.78 10.83 -1.95
CA ALA A 288 -11.29 11.23 -0.63
C ALA A 288 -10.30 12.17 0.09
N ARG A 289 -9.02 12.11 -0.30
CA ARG A 289 -7.92 12.83 0.34
C ARG A 289 -7.74 14.28 -0.11
N ASP A 290 -8.35 14.71 -1.22
CA ASP A 290 -8.18 16.09 -1.72
C ASP A 290 -9.39 16.98 -1.40
N ASN A 291 -10.49 16.39 -0.93
CA ASN A 291 -11.59 17.09 -0.28
C ASN A 291 -11.46 16.92 1.25
N VAL A 292 -11.32 18.04 1.97
CA VAL A 292 -11.10 18.02 3.43
C VAL A 292 -12.25 17.33 4.19
N LEU A 293 -13.51 17.52 3.78
CA LEU A 293 -14.67 16.84 4.37
C LEU A 293 -14.65 15.34 4.10
N ALA A 294 -14.21 14.92 2.91
CA ALA A 294 -14.17 13.51 2.56
C ALA A 294 -13.11 12.76 3.36
N GLU A 295 -11.91 13.34 3.53
CA GLU A 295 -10.88 12.72 4.37
C GLU A 295 -11.36 12.69 5.82
N LEU A 296 -12.02 13.75 6.31
CA LEU A 296 -12.57 13.78 7.66
C LEU A 296 -13.65 12.70 7.87
N ALA A 297 -14.56 12.54 6.91
CA ALA A 297 -15.61 11.52 6.91
C ALA A 297 -15.02 10.11 6.95
N VAL A 298 -14.02 9.81 6.11
CA VAL A 298 -13.32 8.52 6.09
C VAL A 298 -12.54 8.29 7.39
N VAL A 299 -11.83 9.31 7.88
CA VAL A 299 -11.04 9.22 9.11
C VAL A 299 -11.92 8.88 10.30
N ARG A 300 -13.09 9.54 10.40
CA ARG A 300 -14.06 9.38 11.49
C ARG A 300 -15.03 8.22 11.27
N ARG A 301 -15.08 7.66 10.06
CA ARG A 301 -16.09 6.68 9.63
C ARG A 301 -17.51 7.22 9.82
N ASP A 302 -17.69 8.50 9.48
CA ASP A 302 -18.92 9.24 9.73
C ASP A 302 -19.54 9.69 8.40
N PRO A 303 -20.56 8.97 7.89
CA PRO A 303 -21.18 9.27 6.60
C PRO A 303 -22.03 10.55 6.63
N SER A 304 -22.47 11.07 7.79
CA SER A 304 -23.29 12.30 7.79
C SER A 304 -22.51 13.51 7.30
N LEU A 305 -21.17 13.48 7.37
CA LEU A 305 -20.29 14.52 6.85
C LEU A 305 -20.31 14.63 5.31
N THR A 306 -20.87 13.63 4.60
CA THR A 306 -21.03 13.72 3.15
C THR A 306 -22.19 14.60 2.72
N GLU A 307 -23.14 14.90 3.61
CA GLU A 307 -24.29 15.79 3.31
C GLU A 307 -23.86 17.24 3.03
N GLU A 308 -22.69 17.65 3.54
CA GLU A 308 -22.11 18.98 3.34
C GLU A 308 -21.32 19.11 2.01
N MET A 309 -21.24 18.04 1.19
CA MET A 309 -20.46 18.03 -0.05
C MET A 309 -21.35 18.36 -1.27
N GLU A 310 -20.97 19.38 -2.03
CA GLU A 310 -21.78 19.89 -3.15
C GLU A 310 -21.68 19.03 -4.44
N ALA A 311 -20.54 18.39 -4.69
CA ALA A 311 -20.31 17.62 -5.90
C ALA A 311 -20.90 16.19 -5.78
N PRO A 312 -21.92 15.81 -6.58
CA PRO A 312 -22.72 14.59 -6.35
C PRO A 312 -21.92 13.29 -6.25
N ARG A 313 -20.81 13.16 -6.99
CA ARG A 313 -19.98 11.96 -7.02
C ARG A 313 -19.06 11.80 -5.79
N ILE A 314 -18.74 12.90 -5.09
CA ILE A 314 -17.84 12.87 -3.93
C ILE A 314 -18.47 12.15 -2.73
N PRO A 315 -19.73 12.45 -2.32
CA PRO A 315 -20.44 11.69 -1.29
C PRO A 315 -20.44 10.19 -1.52
N GLU A 316 -20.81 9.76 -2.72
CA GLU A 316 -20.96 8.34 -3.07
C GLU A 316 -19.64 7.58 -2.88
N LEU A 317 -18.54 8.11 -3.45
CA LEU A 317 -17.22 7.50 -3.34
C LEU A 317 -16.69 7.55 -1.89
N THR A 318 -17.02 8.60 -1.14
CA THR A 318 -16.65 8.72 0.27
C THR A 318 -17.36 7.67 1.12
N CYS A 319 -18.66 7.50 0.91
CA CYS A 319 -19.46 6.46 1.56
C CYS A 319 -18.95 5.05 1.21
N ALA A 320 -18.62 4.79 -0.06
CA ALA A 320 -18.01 3.53 -0.47
C ALA A 320 -16.65 3.29 0.21
N ARG A 321 -15.83 4.33 0.39
CA ARG A 321 -14.56 4.21 1.14
C ARG A 321 -14.78 3.94 2.62
N ILE A 322 -15.74 4.61 3.26
CA ILE A 322 -16.14 4.33 4.65
C ILE A 322 -16.58 2.87 4.76
N ALA A 323 -17.38 2.39 3.83
CA ALA A 323 -17.83 1.00 3.72
C ALA A 323 -16.68 -0.02 3.70
N ILE A 324 -15.60 0.25 2.97
CA ILE A 324 -14.38 -0.58 2.98
C ILE A 324 -13.74 -0.61 4.38
N GLU A 325 -13.71 0.52 5.09
CA GLU A 325 -13.13 0.62 6.43
C GLU A 325 -14.02 0.01 7.53
N THR A 326 -15.34 -0.07 7.31
CA THR A 326 -16.32 -0.63 8.25
C THR A 326 -16.72 -2.07 7.93
N GLY A 327 -16.43 -2.56 6.73
CA GLY A 327 -16.80 -3.90 6.28
C GLY A 327 -18.23 -4.01 5.72
N ASP A 328 -18.86 -2.89 5.33
CA ASP A 328 -20.23 -2.88 4.79
C ASP A 328 -20.21 -2.79 3.25
N PRO A 329 -20.64 -3.83 2.51
CA PRO A 329 -20.69 -3.77 1.04
C PRO A 329 -21.84 -2.92 0.48
N GLY A 330 -22.85 -2.55 1.29
CA GLY A 330 -24.06 -1.86 0.83
C GLY A 330 -23.79 -0.56 0.06
N PRO A 331 -23.04 0.40 0.63
CA PRO A 331 -22.68 1.64 -0.05
C PRO A 331 -21.85 1.44 -1.32
N ILE A 332 -21.04 0.37 -1.39
CA ILE A 332 -20.24 0.04 -2.58
C ILE A 332 -21.16 -0.44 -3.70
N ARG A 333 -22.11 -1.32 -3.41
CA ARG A 333 -23.08 -1.85 -4.39
C ARG A 333 -24.00 -0.76 -4.95
N ALA A 334 -24.22 0.31 -4.20
CA ALA A 334 -25.05 1.42 -4.60
C ALA A 334 -24.38 2.36 -5.63
N LEU A 335 -23.06 2.26 -5.87
CA LEU A 335 -22.39 3.11 -6.86
C LEU A 335 -22.94 2.85 -8.26
N GLU A 336 -23.20 3.89 -9.05
CA GLU A 336 -23.76 3.73 -10.40
C GLU A 336 -22.73 3.19 -11.40
N ASN A 337 -21.47 3.61 -11.27
CA ASN A 337 -20.38 3.20 -12.17
C ASN A 337 -19.90 1.78 -11.83
N TYR A 338 -20.00 0.86 -12.80
CA TYR A 338 -19.61 -0.54 -12.59
C TYR A 338 -18.12 -0.72 -12.27
N ARG A 339 -17.23 0.11 -12.84
CA ARG A 339 -15.79 0.06 -12.56
C ARG A 339 -15.49 0.46 -11.12
N ASP A 340 -16.22 1.44 -10.59
CA ASP A 340 -16.09 1.90 -9.21
C ASP A 340 -16.67 0.85 -8.23
N ARG A 341 -17.84 0.27 -8.55
CA ARG A 341 -18.37 -0.89 -7.81
C ARG A 341 -17.36 -2.04 -7.76
N ALA A 342 -16.82 -2.42 -8.91
CA ALA A 342 -15.90 -3.54 -9.02
C ALA A 342 -14.64 -3.32 -8.17
N SER A 343 -14.02 -2.14 -8.28
CA SER A 343 -12.82 -1.83 -7.51
C SER A 343 -13.09 -1.73 -6.01
N GLY A 344 -14.25 -1.19 -5.60
CA GLY A 344 -14.65 -1.15 -4.20
C GLY A 344 -14.90 -2.54 -3.61
N LEU A 345 -15.60 -3.41 -4.35
CA LEU A 345 -15.85 -4.80 -3.98
C LEU A 345 -14.55 -5.60 -3.91
N ALA A 346 -13.63 -5.37 -4.87
CA ALA A 346 -12.32 -5.99 -4.89
C ALA A 346 -11.49 -5.59 -3.66
N ALA A 347 -11.44 -4.30 -3.35
CA ALA A 347 -10.72 -3.79 -2.18
C ALA A 347 -11.30 -4.31 -0.85
N LEU A 348 -12.63 -4.34 -0.71
CA LEU A 348 -13.29 -4.90 0.48
C LEU A 348 -13.03 -6.42 0.57
N GLY A 349 -13.25 -7.16 -0.51
CA GLY A 349 -13.07 -8.61 -0.57
C GLY A 349 -11.64 -9.05 -0.32
N TYR A 350 -10.64 -8.30 -0.83
CA TYR A 350 -9.23 -8.57 -0.54
C TYR A 350 -8.94 -8.38 0.96
N ARG A 351 -9.38 -7.26 1.53
CA ARG A 351 -9.17 -6.93 2.96
C ARG A 351 -9.86 -7.92 3.90
N SER A 352 -11.06 -8.37 3.56
CA SER A 352 -11.83 -9.32 4.36
C SER A 352 -11.51 -10.78 4.04
N HIS A 353 -10.64 -11.05 3.06
CA HIS A 353 -10.41 -12.37 2.47
C HIS A 353 -11.71 -13.07 2.05
N ASP A 354 -12.68 -12.31 1.51
CA ASP A 354 -13.98 -12.82 1.04
C ASP A 354 -13.97 -13.04 -0.48
N GLU A 355 -13.79 -14.30 -0.87
CA GLU A 355 -13.82 -14.76 -2.26
C GLU A 355 -15.15 -14.41 -2.97
N ARG A 356 -16.28 -14.32 -2.25
CA ARG A 356 -17.58 -14.00 -2.87
C ARG A 356 -17.63 -12.55 -3.34
N LEU A 357 -17.10 -11.62 -2.56
CA LEU A 357 -17.03 -10.21 -2.95
C LEU A 357 -16.07 -10.01 -4.12
N LEU A 358 -14.99 -10.79 -4.18
CA LEU A 358 -14.04 -10.77 -5.30
C LEU A 358 -14.67 -11.34 -6.59
N LEU A 359 -15.45 -12.42 -6.48
CA LEU A 359 -16.24 -12.94 -7.61
C LEU A 359 -17.28 -11.92 -8.08
N GLU A 360 -18.00 -11.29 -7.15
CA GLU A 360 -18.97 -10.22 -7.44
C GLU A 360 -18.30 -9.02 -8.13
N ALA A 361 -17.06 -8.69 -7.74
CA ALA A 361 -16.25 -7.65 -8.37
C ALA A 361 -15.92 -7.98 -9.83
N CYS A 362 -15.46 -9.21 -10.11
CA CYS A 362 -15.19 -9.67 -11.46
C CYS A 362 -16.46 -9.68 -12.34
N GLN A 363 -17.60 -10.09 -11.79
CA GLN A 363 -18.90 -10.13 -12.49
C GLN A 363 -19.43 -8.75 -12.88
N GLN A 364 -18.93 -7.66 -12.28
CA GLN A 364 -19.28 -6.31 -12.74
C GLN A 364 -18.83 -6.02 -14.18
N PHE A 365 -17.92 -6.84 -14.72
CA PHE A 365 -17.42 -6.73 -16.09
C PHE A 365 -18.11 -7.71 -17.06
N ASP A 366 -19.16 -8.42 -16.64
CA ASP A 366 -19.89 -9.33 -17.51
C ASP A 366 -20.63 -8.54 -18.61
N GLY A 367 -20.19 -8.72 -19.86
CA GLY A 367 -20.71 -7.96 -21.01
C GLY A 367 -20.06 -6.59 -21.22
N GLU A 368 -19.05 -6.25 -20.42
CA GLU A 368 -18.31 -4.99 -20.48
C GLU A 368 -16.86 -5.20 -20.96
N GLU A 369 -16.16 -4.11 -21.26
CA GLU A 369 -14.74 -4.13 -21.62
C GLU A 369 -13.86 -4.53 -20.42
N LYS A 370 -13.00 -5.53 -20.62
CA LYS A 370 -12.03 -5.97 -19.61
C LYS A 370 -10.75 -5.13 -19.72
N ASP A 371 -10.51 -4.29 -18.72
CA ASP A 371 -9.37 -3.38 -18.66
C ASP A 371 -8.42 -3.72 -17.48
N ARG A 372 -7.50 -2.79 -17.15
CA ARG A 372 -6.60 -2.93 -16.01
C ARG A 372 -7.33 -3.09 -14.66
N LYS A 373 -8.55 -2.53 -14.50
CA LYS A 373 -9.34 -2.71 -13.27
C LYS A 373 -9.90 -4.12 -13.19
N TYR A 374 -10.33 -4.71 -14.30
CA TYR A 374 -10.71 -6.12 -14.31
C TYR A 374 -9.53 -7.00 -13.93
N LEU A 375 -8.34 -6.72 -14.49
CA LEU A 375 -7.11 -7.46 -14.15
C LEU A 375 -6.77 -7.37 -12.66
N TYR A 376 -6.93 -6.19 -12.04
CA TYR A 376 -6.77 -6.00 -10.59
C TYR A 376 -7.78 -6.85 -9.78
N CYS A 377 -9.05 -6.85 -10.17
CA CYS A 377 -10.09 -7.65 -9.51
C CYS A 377 -9.78 -9.16 -9.61
N LEU A 378 -9.38 -9.59 -10.80
CA LEU A 378 -9.04 -10.99 -11.09
C LEU A 378 -7.78 -11.42 -10.34
N GLY A 379 -6.73 -10.60 -10.31
CA GLY A 379 -5.53 -10.84 -9.52
C GLY A 379 -5.83 -10.97 -8.03
N SER A 380 -6.66 -10.08 -7.49
CA SER A 380 -7.12 -10.14 -6.09
C SER A 380 -7.90 -11.42 -5.79
N LEU A 381 -8.79 -11.84 -6.69
CA LEU A 381 -9.53 -13.10 -6.59
C LEU A 381 -8.57 -14.30 -6.57
N ILE A 382 -7.62 -14.35 -7.51
CA ILE A 382 -6.63 -15.41 -7.61
C ILE A 382 -5.78 -15.48 -6.33
N ASP A 383 -5.32 -14.34 -5.81
CA ASP A 383 -4.48 -14.29 -4.61
C ASP A 383 -5.21 -14.87 -3.39
N VAL A 384 -6.44 -14.40 -3.12
CA VAL A 384 -7.26 -14.89 -2.00
C VAL A 384 -7.66 -16.35 -2.20
N ALA A 385 -7.97 -16.76 -3.43
CA ALA A 385 -8.38 -18.13 -3.72
C ALA A 385 -7.22 -19.13 -3.56
N SER A 386 -6.01 -18.73 -3.96
CA SER A 386 -4.79 -19.55 -3.92
C SER A 386 -4.12 -19.54 -2.54
N ASN A 387 -4.32 -18.47 -1.76
CA ASN A 387 -3.71 -18.26 -0.45
C ASN A 387 -4.79 -18.01 0.61
N PRO A 388 -5.66 -19.00 0.90
CA PRO A 388 -6.65 -18.85 1.95
C PRO A 388 -5.95 -18.59 3.29
N PRO A 389 -6.49 -17.72 4.15
CA PRO A 389 -5.90 -17.48 5.46
C PRO A 389 -5.74 -18.82 6.19
N VAL A 390 -4.54 -19.06 6.72
CA VAL A 390 -4.32 -20.16 7.67
C VAL A 390 -5.35 -19.96 8.76
N ARG A 391 -6.23 -20.97 8.98
CA ARG A 391 -7.39 -20.90 9.87
C ARG A 391 -7.10 -19.99 11.07
N PRO A 392 -8.00 -19.07 11.45
CA PRO A 392 -7.77 -18.29 12.67
C PRO A 392 -7.51 -19.27 13.81
N LEU A 393 -6.40 -19.07 14.52
CA LEU A 393 -6.28 -19.57 15.88
C LEU A 393 -7.57 -19.16 16.62
N PRO A 394 -8.22 -20.05 17.38
CA PRO A 394 -9.40 -19.68 18.13
C PRO A 394 -9.04 -18.48 19.02
N ASP A 395 -9.88 -17.45 18.92
CA ASP A 395 -9.84 -16.20 19.68
C ASP A 395 -8.64 -15.28 19.41
N GLN A 396 -8.71 -14.52 18.31
CA GLN A 396 -8.18 -13.16 18.34
C GLN A 396 -9.02 -12.38 19.34
N ILE A 397 -8.48 -12.24 20.55
CA ILE A 397 -8.94 -11.32 21.59
C ILE A 397 -9.24 -9.97 20.90
N PRO A 398 -10.41 -9.36 21.13
CA PRO A 398 -10.70 -8.03 20.62
C PRO A 398 -9.54 -7.11 20.97
N ILE A 399 -9.15 -6.21 20.06
CA ILE A 399 -8.28 -5.09 20.42
C ILE A 399 -9.05 -4.28 21.47
N GLU A 400 -8.87 -4.64 22.74
CA GLU A 400 -9.25 -3.81 23.86
C GLU A 400 -8.50 -2.49 23.66
N THR A 401 -9.28 -1.43 23.59
CA THR A 401 -8.86 -0.06 23.71
C THR A 401 -7.69 0.03 24.69
N TRP A 402 -6.51 0.39 24.20
CA TRP A 402 -5.40 0.76 25.06
C TRP A 402 -5.89 1.80 26.06
N PRO A 403 -5.78 1.57 27.38
CA PRO A 403 -6.03 2.63 28.32
C PRO A 403 -4.94 3.68 28.10
N ALA A 404 -5.35 4.94 27.93
CA ALA A 404 -4.43 6.06 27.99
C ALA A 404 -3.60 5.94 29.29
N PRO A 405 -2.27 6.15 29.26
CA PRO A 405 -1.50 6.20 30.48
C PRO A 405 -1.97 7.41 31.29
N GLY A 406 -2.85 7.14 32.26
CA GLY A 406 -3.22 8.07 33.31
C GLY A 406 -2.01 8.33 34.19
N LEU A 407 -1.32 9.42 33.93
CA LEU A 407 -0.45 10.08 34.90
C LEU A 407 -1.32 10.61 36.05
N GLN A 408 -1.67 9.76 37.01
CA GLN A 408 -1.98 10.22 38.36
C GLN A 408 -0.66 10.36 39.11
N MET A 409 -0.06 11.55 39.02
CA MET A 409 0.90 11.99 40.02
C MET A 409 0.13 12.38 41.28
N SER A 410 0.04 11.47 42.23
CA SER A 410 -0.29 11.77 43.61
C SER A 410 0.90 12.50 44.23
N LEU A 411 0.79 13.82 44.44
CA LEU A 411 1.69 14.54 45.33
C LEU A 411 1.37 14.11 46.78
N PRO A 412 2.37 13.70 47.60
CA PRO A 412 2.16 13.63 49.03
C PRO A 412 2.23 15.05 49.59
N ILE A 413 1.06 15.57 49.98
CA ILE A 413 0.98 16.60 51.01
C ILE A 413 1.15 15.85 52.33
N GLU A 414 2.19 16.17 53.10
CA GLU A 414 2.11 16.10 54.56
C GLU A 414 3.18 17.00 55.21
N ASN A 415 2.64 17.97 55.95
CA ASN A 415 3.22 18.95 56.89
C ASN A 415 3.93 20.19 56.33
#